data_AF-A0A1H3VNN0-F1
#
_entry.id   AF-A0A1H3VNN0-F1
#
_cell.length_a   1.000
_cell.length_b   1.000
_cell.length_c   1.000
_cell.angle_alpha   90.00
_cell.angle_beta   90.00
_cell.angle_gamma   90.00
#
_symmetry.space_group_name_H-M   'P 1'
#
loop_
_entity.id
_entity.type
_entity.pdbx_description
1 polymer ?
#
loop_
_entity_poly.entity_id
_entity_poly.type
_entity_poly.pdbx_seq_one_letter_code
_entity_poly.pdbx_strand_id
1 'polypeptide(L)'
;MSNLGAKGPFGGYRRAVPDDWLDYNGHLNEGFYVVAFSHASDLWMDAIGLDDAGRMRWSRSMFTVEAHVRYLAEVPAAAEISVATWIIGADDKRALAFSALYAGGAAAPAATHEALYLCVNTVTRRAGVWPAPVRAALDAMIETHRATPMPEGAGAALGPHRLKPV
;
A
#
# COMPACT_ATOMS: atom_id res chain seq x y z
N MET A 1 -16.37 -3.36 -2.02
CA MET A 1 -16.60 -2.33 -3.05
C MET A 1 -15.44 -1.35 -3.00
N SER A 2 -14.50 -1.43 -3.93
CA SER A 2 -13.39 -0.49 -4.06
C SER A 2 -13.90 0.83 -4.66
N ASN A 3 -13.57 1.95 -4.01
CA ASN A 3 -14.14 3.25 -4.34
C ASN A 3 -13.20 4.05 -5.25
N LEU A 4 -13.17 3.69 -6.54
CA LEU A 4 -12.43 4.43 -7.57
C LEU A 4 -12.94 5.86 -7.80
N GLY A 5 -14.09 6.24 -7.22
CA GLY A 5 -14.75 7.54 -7.42
C GLY A 5 -14.83 8.45 -6.19
N ALA A 6 -14.26 8.07 -5.03
CA ALA A 6 -14.21 8.96 -3.88
C ALA A 6 -13.08 9.98 -4.01
N LYS A 7 -13.38 11.25 -3.67
CA LYS A 7 -12.33 12.24 -3.38
C LYS A 7 -11.58 11.78 -2.13
N GLY A 8 -10.38 11.26 -2.28
CA GLY A 8 -9.63 10.72 -1.14
C GLY A 8 -8.62 9.66 -1.54
N PRO A 9 -7.80 9.18 -0.59
CA PRO A 9 -7.01 7.96 -0.77
C PRO A 9 -7.88 6.77 -1.16
N PHE A 10 -7.29 5.84 -1.89
CA PHE A 10 -7.87 4.54 -2.14
C PHE A 10 -8.04 3.79 -0.82
N GLY A 11 -9.26 3.31 -0.56
CA GLY A 11 -9.57 2.49 0.61
C GLY A 11 -10.21 1.16 0.20
N GLY A 12 -10.60 0.38 1.19
CA GLY A 12 -11.36 -0.85 0.97
C GLY A 12 -10.87 -2.02 1.80
N TYR A 13 -9.62 -1.98 2.27
CA TYR A 13 -9.12 -2.96 3.23
C TYR A 13 -9.57 -2.58 4.64
N ARG A 14 -10.35 -3.47 5.27
CA ARG A 14 -10.78 -3.39 6.67
C ARG A 14 -10.96 -4.81 7.21
N ARG A 15 -10.46 -5.08 8.41
CA ARG A 15 -10.69 -6.36 9.11
C ARG A 15 -10.41 -6.24 10.60
N ALA A 16 -10.99 -7.14 11.40
CA ALA A 16 -10.46 -7.42 12.73
C ALA A 16 -9.08 -8.10 12.63
N VAL A 17 -8.17 -7.76 13.55
CA VAL A 17 -6.88 -8.44 13.69
C VAL A 17 -7.11 -9.92 14.05
N PRO A 18 -6.59 -10.86 13.25
CA PRO A 18 -6.62 -12.28 13.59
C PRO A 18 -5.77 -12.61 14.83
N ASP A 19 -6.19 -13.62 15.58
CA ASP A 19 -5.44 -14.08 16.75
C ASP A 19 -4.05 -14.63 16.38
N ASP A 20 -3.91 -15.24 15.20
CA ASP A 20 -2.64 -15.75 14.69
C ASP A 20 -1.70 -14.66 14.14
N TRP A 21 -2.15 -13.41 14.13
CA TRP A 21 -1.31 -12.24 13.79
C TRP A 21 -0.67 -11.60 15.02
N LEU A 22 -1.02 -12.06 16.22
CA LEU A 22 -0.52 -11.47 17.46
C LEU A 22 0.87 -12.00 17.82
N ASP A 23 1.71 -11.13 18.37
CA ASP A 23 2.96 -11.52 19.01
C ASP A 23 2.71 -12.06 20.44
N TYR A 24 3.79 -12.42 21.12
CA TYR A 24 3.73 -12.89 22.51
C TYR A 24 3.29 -11.81 23.52
N ASN A 25 3.23 -10.54 23.12
CA ASN A 25 2.73 -9.42 23.93
C ASN A 25 1.22 -9.19 23.74
N GLY A 26 0.58 -9.89 22.82
CA GLY A 26 -0.84 -9.71 22.50
C GLY A 26 -1.12 -8.52 21.57
N HIS A 27 -0.09 -8.01 20.89
CA HIS A 27 -0.20 -6.95 19.89
C HIS A 27 0.02 -7.51 18.49
N LEU A 28 -0.44 -6.79 17.47
CA LEU A 28 -0.15 -7.13 16.08
C LEU A 28 1.37 -7.27 15.88
N ASN A 29 1.84 -8.43 15.47
CA ASN A 29 3.25 -8.65 15.20
C ASN A 29 3.69 -7.81 13.98
N GLU A 30 4.92 -7.30 14.04
CA GLU A 30 5.52 -6.39 13.05
C GLU A 30 5.33 -6.86 11.59
N GLY A 31 5.50 -8.15 11.29
CA GLY A 31 5.41 -8.70 9.94
C GLY A 31 3.98 -8.67 9.40
N PHE A 32 2.97 -8.78 10.27
CA PHE A 32 1.57 -8.79 9.84
C PHE A 32 1.03 -7.39 9.52
N TYR A 33 1.68 -6.31 9.95
CA TYR A 33 1.41 -4.99 9.37
C TYR A 33 1.72 -5.00 7.86
N VAL A 34 2.84 -5.59 7.45
CA VAL A 34 3.22 -5.69 6.02
C VAL A 34 2.25 -6.59 5.26
N VAL A 35 1.77 -7.69 5.86
CA VAL A 35 0.71 -8.51 5.27
C VAL A 35 -0.57 -7.69 5.07
N ALA A 36 -0.98 -6.87 6.04
CA ALA A 36 -2.11 -5.98 5.89
C ALA A 36 -1.93 -4.97 4.74
N PHE A 37 -0.74 -4.37 4.62
CA PHE A 37 -0.41 -3.48 3.50
C PHE A 37 -0.38 -4.20 2.17
N SER A 38 0.07 -5.46 2.12
CA SER A 38 0.06 -6.29 0.91
C SER A 38 -1.36 -6.54 0.43
N HIS A 39 -2.26 -6.96 1.33
CA HIS A 39 -3.68 -7.15 0.99
C HIS A 39 -4.35 -5.84 0.53
N ALA A 40 -4.04 -4.72 1.18
CA ALA A 40 -4.52 -3.42 0.72
C ALA A 40 -3.98 -3.06 -0.67
N SER A 41 -2.77 -3.52 -0.99
CA SER A 41 -2.14 -3.26 -2.28
C SER A 41 -2.75 -4.07 -3.42
N ASP A 42 -3.17 -5.31 -3.14
CA ASP A 42 -3.93 -6.12 -4.08
C ASP A 42 -5.23 -5.42 -4.51
N LEU A 43 -5.91 -4.73 -3.57
CA LEU A 43 -7.18 -4.07 -3.88
C LEU A 43 -7.04 -2.92 -4.89
N TRP A 44 -5.99 -2.10 -4.79
CA TRP A 44 -5.79 -1.03 -5.78
C TRP A 44 -5.16 -1.58 -7.07
N MET A 45 -4.38 -2.66 -7.01
CA MET A 45 -3.91 -3.38 -8.18
C MET A 45 -5.09 -3.90 -9.02
N ASP A 46 -6.07 -4.51 -8.35
CA ASP A 46 -7.32 -4.95 -8.98
C ASP A 46 -8.07 -3.75 -9.59
N ALA A 47 -8.16 -2.65 -8.84
CA ALA A 47 -8.87 -1.45 -9.26
C ALA A 47 -8.27 -0.74 -10.50
N ILE A 48 -6.97 -0.88 -10.76
CA ILE A 48 -6.34 -0.38 -11.99
C ILE A 48 -6.42 -1.38 -13.17
N GLY A 49 -7.16 -2.48 -13.02
CA GLY A 49 -7.34 -3.49 -14.06
C GLY A 49 -6.24 -4.55 -14.14
N LEU A 50 -5.51 -4.75 -13.03
CA LEU A 50 -4.62 -5.90 -12.81
C LEU A 50 -5.20 -6.85 -11.76
N ASP A 51 -6.51 -7.06 -11.82
CA ASP A 51 -7.19 -8.18 -11.19
C ASP A 51 -6.77 -9.50 -11.82
N ASP A 52 -7.32 -10.63 -11.35
CA ASP A 52 -6.88 -11.94 -11.82
C ASP A 52 -7.03 -12.11 -13.35
N ALA A 53 -8.17 -11.69 -13.89
CA ALA A 53 -8.43 -11.68 -15.32
C ALA A 53 -7.49 -10.73 -16.07
N GLY A 54 -7.24 -9.53 -15.54
CA GLY A 54 -6.32 -8.54 -16.10
C GLY A 54 -4.88 -9.04 -16.14
N ARG A 55 -4.39 -9.66 -15.06
CA ARG A 55 -3.02 -10.21 -14.99
C ARG A 55 -2.80 -11.29 -16.05
N MET A 56 -3.79 -12.18 -16.22
CA MET A 56 -3.76 -13.19 -17.28
C MET A 56 -3.81 -12.54 -18.67
N ARG A 57 -4.78 -11.65 -18.90
CA ARG A 57 -4.99 -10.98 -20.19
C ARG A 57 -3.76 -10.23 -20.68
N TRP A 58 -3.09 -9.50 -19.80
CA TRP A 58 -1.96 -8.66 -20.15
C TRP A 58 -0.61 -9.36 -20.01
N SER A 59 -0.57 -10.54 -19.38
CA SER A 59 0.67 -11.16 -18.92
C SER A 59 1.50 -10.17 -18.10
N ARG A 60 0.85 -9.44 -17.20
CA ARG A 60 1.44 -8.43 -16.32
C ARG A 60 1.03 -8.68 -14.88
N SER A 61 1.97 -8.45 -13.95
CA SER A 61 1.73 -8.45 -12.52
C SER A 61 2.50 -7.29 -11.89
N MET A 62 2.25 -7.03 -10.62
CA MET A 62 2.93 -5.99 -9.86
C MET A 62 3.69 -6.61 -8.69
N PHE A 63 4.99 -6.33 -8.56
CA PHE A 63 5.83 -6.78 -7.44
C PHE A 63 6.37 -5.58 -6.66
N THR A 64 6.44 -5.70 -5.34
CA THR A 64 7.16 -4.75 -4.48
C THR A 64 8.66 -4.91 -4.69
N VAL A 65 9.36 -3.83 -5.00
CA VAL A 65 10.84 -3.83 -5.13
C VAL A 65 11.54 -3.25 -3.91
N GLU A 66 10.91 -2.28 -3.27
CA GLU A 66 11.42 -1.61 -2.07
C GLU A 66 10.24 -1.12 -1.25
N ALA A 67 10.40 -1.15 0.08
CA ALA A 67 9.41 -0.63 1.01
C ALA A 67 10.08 -0.05 2.25
N HIS A 68 9.45 0.98 2.80
CA HIS A 68 9.80 1.58 4.09
C HIS A 68 8.56 1.58 4.99
N VAL A 69 8.70 0.99 6.18
CA VAL A 69 7.62 0.87 7.17
C VAL A 69 7.97 1.68 8.41
N ARG A 70 7.01 2.46 8.91
CA ARG A 70 7.07 3.10 10.24
C ARG A 70 5.99 2.50 11.12
N TYR A 71 6.38 2.03 12.30
CA TYR A 71 5.46 1.59 13.35
C TYR A 71 5.30 2.73 14.35
N LEU A 72 4.07 3.23 14.51
CA LEU A 72 3.78 4.48 15.23
C LEU A 72 2.98 4.22 16.51
N ALA A 73 2.13 3.20 16.52
CA ALA A 73 1.39 2.75 17.70
C ALA A 73 1.13 1.24 17.64
N GLU A 74 1.10 0.63 18.83
CA GLU A 74 0.72 -0.78 19.00
C GLU A 74 -0.77 -0.97 18.64
N VAL A 75 -1.08 -2.11 18.01
CA VAL A 75 -2.45 -2.49 17.67
C VAL A 75 -2.86 -3.68 18.53
N PRO A 76 -3.86 -3.54 19.41
CA PRO A 76 -4.27 -4.61 20.31
C PRO A 76 -5.07 -5.70 19.59
N ALA A 77 -5.15 -6.87 20.25
CA ALA A 77 -6.02 -7.96 19.85
C ALA A 77 -7.46 -7.50 19.56
N ALA A 78 -8.10 -8.14 18.56
CA ALA A 78 -9.45 -7.85 18.11
C ALA A 78 -9.73 -6.42 17.61
N ALA A 79 -8.73 -5.52 17.59
CA ALA A 79 -8.90 -4.20 16.99
C ALA A 79 -9.27 -4.33 15.51
N GLU A 80 -10.18 -3.48 15.05
CA GLU A 80 -10.43 -3.34 13.63
C GLU A 80 -9.34 -2.47 13.02
N ILE A 81 -8.63 -3.01 12.02
CA ILE A 81 -7.65 -2.31 11.21
C ILE A 81 -8.25 -1.93 9.87
N SER A 82 -7.83 -0.79 9.32
CA SER A 82 -8.14 -0.36 7.96
C SER A 82 -6.95 0.34 7.32
N VAL A 83 -6.86 0.29 5.99
CA VAL A 83 -5.75 0.92 5.25
C VAL A 83 -6.29 1.92 4.24
N ALA A 84 -5.66 3.09 4.21
CA ALA A 84 -5.81 4.09 3.16
C ALA A 84 -4.51 4.18 2.36
N THR A 85 -4.60 4.24 1.03
CA THR A 85 -3.47 4.22 0.11
C THR A 85 -3.53 5.39 -0.87
N TRP A 86 -2.42 6.11 -0.99
CA TRP A 86 -2.16 7.15 -1.96
C TRP A 86 -1.19 6.62 -3.00
N ILE A 87 -1.57 6.66 -4.27
CA ILE A 87 -0.62 6.51 -5.37
C ILE A 87 -0.02 7.88 -5.64
N ILE A 88 1.28 8.01 -5.33
CA ILE A 88 2.03 9.28 -5.38
C ILE A 88 2.44 9.60 -6.82
N GLY A 89 2.84 8.58 -7.57
CA GLY A 89 3.33 8.75 -8.93
C GLY A 89 3.62 7.44 -9.62
N ALA A 90 3.83 7.51 -10.93
CA ALA A 90 4.17 6.35 -11.75
C ALA A 90 4.99 6.78 -12.98
N ASP A 91 5.84 5.87 -13.45
CA ASP A 91 6.49 5.97 -14.75
C ASP A 91 5.99 4.85 -15.69
N ASP A 92 6.77 4.49 -16.72
CA ASP A 92 6.39 3.48 -17.70
C ASP A 92 6.20 2.08 -17.10
N LYS A 93 6.87 1.79 -15.97
CA LYS A 93 6.90 0.45 -15.38
C LYS A 93 6.85 0.41 -13.85
N ARG A 94 6.91 1.55 -13.16
CA ARG A 94 6.90 1.64 -11.71
C ARG A 94 5.74 2.49 -11.21
N ALA A 95 5.31 2.21 -9.99
CA ALA A 95 4.36 3.02 -9.24
C ALA A 95 4.87 3.20 -7.81
N LEU A 96 4.81 4.42 -7.28
CA LEU A 96 5.12 4.73 -5.89
C LEU A 96 3.81 4.94 -5.14
N ALA A 97 3.61 4.19 -4.06
CA ALA A 97 2.44 4.33 -3.21
C ALA A 97 2.82 4.51 -1.74
N PHE A 98 2.02 5.29 -1.03
CA PHE A 98 2.08 5.45 0.41
C PHE A 98 0.79 4.94 1.02
N SER A 99 0.87 4.15 2.09
CA SER A 99 -0.27 3.60 2.79
C SER A 99 -0.20 3.91 4.28
N ALA A 100 -1.35 4.19 4.88
CA ALA A 100 -1.51 4.41 6.31
C ALA A 100 -2.49 3.39 6.87
N LEU A 101 -2.06 2.67 7.92
CA LEU A 101 -2.89 1.73 8.66
C LEU A 101 -3.46 2.43 9.90
N TYR A 102 -4.77 2.36 10.06
CA TYR A 102 -5.50 2.87 11.22
C TYR A 102 -6.08 1.71 12.00
N ALA A 103 -6.17 1.85 13.32
CA ALA A 103 -6.69 0.82 14.21
C ALA A 103 -7.68 1.40 15.22
N GLY A 104 -8.71 0.63 15.58
CA GLY A 104 -9.61 0.96 16.69
C GLY A 104 -10.38 2.28 16.54
N GLY A 105 -10.56 2.77 15.31
CA GLY A 105 -11.24 4.05 15.04
C GLY A 105 -10.40 5.30 15.32
N ALA A 106 -9.10 5.17 15.63
CA ALA A 106 -8.22 6.31 15.84
C ALA A 106 -8.02 7.14 14.55
N ALA A 107 -7.92 8.46 14.72
CA ALA A 107 -7.65 9.39 13.60
C ALA A 107 -6.18 9.39 13.16
N ALA A 108 -5.25 9.06 14.06
CA ALA A 108 -3.83 8.94 13.75
C ALA A 108 -3.49 7.52 13.27
N PRO A 109 -2.56 7.36 12.32
CA PRO A 109 -2.15 6.04 11.84
C PRO A 109 -1.33 5.30 12.90
N ALA A 110 -1.56 3.98 13.01
CA ALA A 110 -0.75 3.07 13.81
C ALA A 110 0.52 2.63 13.09
N ALA A 111 0.50 2.60 11.75
CA ALA A 111 1.69 2.36 10.94
C ALA A 111 1.56 3.03 9.56
N THR A 112 2.71 3.27 8.92
CA THR A 112 2.77 3.74 7.53
C THR A 112 3.69 2.87 6.70
N HIS A 113 3.40 2.74 5.41
CA HIS A 113 4.16 1.94 4.45
C HIS A 113 4.28 2.68 3.11
N GLU A 114 5.49 3.06 2.74
CA GLU A 114 5.81 3.59 1.42
C GLU A 114 6.48 2.50 0.60
N ALA A 115 5.96 2.21 -0.59
CA ALA A 115 6.45 1.12 -1.41
C ALA A 115 6.57 1.53 -2.89
N LEU A 116 7.69 1.10 -3.48
CA LEU A 116 7.91 1.15 -4.90
C LEU A 116 7.51 -0.21 -5.51
N TYR A 117 6.60 -0.15 -6.46
CA TYR A 117 6.10 -1.31 -7.20
C TYR A 117 6.65 -1.32 -8.61
N LEU A 118 6.87 -2.52 -9.14
CA LEU A 118 7.33 -2.78 -10.50
C LEU A 118 6.31 -3.62 -11.26
N CYS A 119 5.93 -3.16 -12.44
CA CYS A 119 5.23 -3.93 -13.44
C CYS A 119 6.17 -5.00 -14.00
N VAL A 120 5.74 -6.26 -13.92
CA VAL A 120 6.51 -7.44 -14.33
C VAL A 120 5.76 -8.18 -15.43
N ASN A 121 6.46 -8.54 -16.49
CA ASN A 121 5.97 -9.50 -17.46
C ASN A 121 6.04 -10.90 -16.84
N THR A 122 4.89 -11.54 -16.67
CA THR A 122 4.80 -12.84 -15.97
C THR A 122 5.40 -14.00 -16.78
N VAL A 123 5.47 -13.87 -18.11
CA VAL A 123 6.07 -14.87 -19.00
C VAL A 123 7.60 -14.79 -18.95
N THR A 124 8.15 -13.59 -19.09
CA THR A 124 9.62 -13.42 -19.15
C THR A 124 10.27 -13.23 -17.80
N ARG A 125 9.48 -13.01 -16.74
CA ARG A 125 9.94 -12.75 -15.36
C ARG A 125 10.84 -11.50 -15.25
N ARG A 126 10.62 -10.52 -16.12
CA ARG A 126 11.39 -9.25 -16.18
C ARG A 126 10.46 -8.04 -16.06
N ALA A 127 11.06 -6.87 -15.81
CA ALA A 127 10.35 -5.60 -15.87
C ALA A 127 9.59 -5.46 -17.20
N GLY A 128 8.32 -5.03 -17.11
CA GLY A 128 7.44 -4.78 -18.25
C GLY A 128 6.82 -3.39 -18.14
N VAL A 129 6.31 -2.87 -19.25
CA VAL A 129 5.57 -1.60 -19.27
C VAL A 129 4.11 -1.86 -18.89
N TRP A 130 3.50 -0.92 -18.19
CA TRP A 130 2.06 -0.92 -17.89
C TRP A 130 1.23 -0.99 -19.19
N PRO A 131 0.23 -1.89 -19.30
CA PRO A 131 -0.72 -1.84 -20.40
C PRO A 131 -1.42 -0.49 -20.46
N ALA A 132 -1.69 0.06 -21.64
CA ALA A 132 -2.24 1.41 -21.78
C ALA A 132 -3.52 1.67 -20.95
N PRO A 133 -4.50 0.73 -20.87
CA PRO A 133 -5.67 0.92 -20.01
C PRO A 133 -5.33 0.96 -18.52
N VAL A 134 -4.37 0.11 -18.09
CA VAL A 134 -3.90 0.07 -16.70
C VAL A 134 -3.17 1.36 -16.34
N ARG A 135 -2.31 1.85 -17.24
CA ARG A 135 -1.60 3.12 -17.07
C ARG A 135 -2.58 4.29 -16.95
N ALA A 136 -3.60 4.34 -17.80
CA ALA A 136 -4.63 5.38 -17.73
C ALA A 136 -5.40 5.36 -16.41
N ALA A 137 -5.75 4.18 -15.89
CA ALA A 137 -6.40 4.04 -14.58
C ALA A 137 -5.48 4.51 -13.43
N LEU A 138 -4.19 4.19 -13.50
CA LEU A 138 -3.19 4.63 -12.54
C LEU A 138 -3.02 6.16 -12.55
N ASP A 139 -2.96 6.78 -13.73
CA ASP A 139 -2.87 8.24 -13.87
C ASP A 139 -4.11 8.95 -13.31
N ALA A 140 -5.31 8.42 -13.56
CA ALA A 140 -6.55 8.96 -12.99
C ALA A 140 -6.57 8.87 -11.44
N MET A 141 -6.04 7.77 -10.90
CA MET A 141 -5.92 7.58 -9.46
C MET A 141 -4.89 8.56 -8.85
N ILE A 142 -3.73 8.76 -9.49
CA ILE A 142 -2.73 9.76 -9.08
C ILE A 142 -3.35 11.16 -9.06
N GLU A 143 -4.07 11.55 -10.10
CA GLU A 143 -4.70 12.88 -10.17
C GLU A 143 -5.72 13.07 -9.04
N THR A 144 -6.52 12.04 -8.75
CA THR A 144 -7.47 12.06 -7.63
C THR A 144 -6.75 12.24 -6.29
N HIS A 145 -5.62 11.56 -6.08
CA HIS A 145 -4.86 11.62 -4.83
C HIS A 145 -4.13 12.95 -4.64
N ARG A 146 -3.71 13.63 -5.71
CA ARG A 146 -3.10 14.97 -5.64
C ARG A 146 -3.99 16.03 -5.02
N ALA A 147 -5.31 15.81 -5.06
CA ALA A 147 -6.28 16.70 -4.40
C ALA A 147 -6.33 16.53 -2.87
N THR A 148 -5.53 15.63 -2.29
CA THR A 148 -5.44 15.42 -0.84
C THR A 148 -4.06 15.78 -0.28
N PRO A 149 -3.97 16.22 0.98
CA PRO A 149 -2.68 16.45 1.62
C PRO A 149 -1.82 15.20 1.62
N MET A 150 -0.53 15.36 1.34
CA MET A 150 0.43 14.25 1.45
C MET A 150 0.51 13.79 2.92
N PRO A 151 0.40 12.48 3.21
CA PRO A 151 0.51 11.98 4.56
C PRO A 151 1.89 12.22 5.19
N GLU A 152 1.92 12.38 6.51
CA GLU A 152 3.17 12.50 7.25
C GLU A 152 4.05 11.25 7.06
N GLY A 153 5.31 11.47 6.68
CA GLY A 153 6.31 10.41 6.52
C GLY A 153 6.48 9.87 5.10
N ALA A 154 5.73 10.35 4.11
CA ALA A 154 6.05 10.10 2.71
C ALA A 154 7.46 10.63 2.40
N GLY A 155 8.28 9.84 1.71
CA GLY A 155 9.69 10.13 1.44
C GLY A 155 10.61 10.03 2.67
N ALA A 156 10.13 9.54 3.81
CA ALA A 156 10.98 9.34 4.98
C ALA A 156 11.99 8.22 4.71
N ALA A 157 13.25 8.46 5.07
CA ALA A 157 14.30 7.45 4.99
C ALA A 157 14.86 7.11 6.37
N LEU A 158 15.49 5.94 6.46
CA LEU A 158 16.39 5.56 7.54
C LEU A 158 17.81 6.02 7.22
N GLY A 159 18.58 6.29 8.26
CA GLY A 159 19.99 6.63 8.16
C GLY A 159 20.53 7.11 9.50
N PRO A 160 21.84 7.38 9.61
CA PRO A 160 22.48 7.81 10.85
C PRO A 160 21.84 9.06 11.47
N HIS A 161 21.21 9.92 10.66
CA HIS A 161 20.45 11.08 11.10
C HIS A 161 19.26 10.76 12.03
N ARG A 162 18.85 9.49 12.12
CA ARG A 162 17.81 9.01 13.06
C ARG A 162 18.36 8.66 14.44
N LEU A 163 19.68 8.50 14.58
CA LEU A 163 20.30 8.17 15.85
C LEU A 163 20.54 9.46 16.64
N LYS A 164 20.39 9.38 17.96
CA LYS A 164 20.87 10.45 18.84
C LYS A 164 22.40 10.43 18.85
N PRO A 165 23.09 11.59 18.78
CA PRO A 165 24.52 11.63 19.00
C PRO A 165 24.87 11.01 20.35
N VAL A 166 26.00 10.31 20.41
CA VAL A 166 26.62 9.84 21.66
C VAL A 166 27.37 10.99 22.31
#